data_AF-A0A494R1H2-F1
#
_entry.id   AF-A0A494R1H2-F1
#
_cell.length_a   1.000
_cell.length_b   1.000
_cell.length_c   1.000
_cell.angle_alpha   90.00
_cell.angle_beta   90.00
_cell.angle_gamma   90.00
#
_symmetry.space_group_name_H-M   'P 1'
#
loop_
_entity.id
_entity.type
_entity.pdbx_description
1 polymer ?
#
loop_
_entity_poly.entity_id
_entity_poly.type
_entity_poly.pdbx_seq_one_letter_code
_entity_poly.pdbx_strand_id
1 'polypeptide(L)'
;MSSQTYSISDLARELDITTRAIRFYEEQGLLAPERRGQERVYSARDKVSLKLILRGKRIGFSLAECRELIELYDPTSGNQKQLNSMLAKIAERREQLEQQLLDIQQMQLELDTAEERCLQALEQTIKKQTTKSPSP
;
A
#
# COMPACT_ATOMS: atom_id res chain seq x y z
N MET A 1 -24.11 20.36 21.14
CA MET A 1 -22.73 19.96 21.48
C MET A 1 -21.81 20.47 20.38
N SER A 2 -20.72 21.16 20.72
CA SER A 2 -19.78 21.66 19.70
C SER A 2 -19.11 20.47 19.03
N SER A 3 -19.44 20.20 17.77
CA SER A 3 -18.75 19.16 16.99
C SER A 3 -17.29 19.59 16.82
N GLN A 4 -16.36 18.80 17.36
CA GLN A 4 -14.92 19.09 17.22
C GLN A 4 -14.57 19.25 15.74
N THR A 5 -13.94 20.37 15.42
CA THR A 5 -13.43 20.67 14.09
C THR A 5 -11.92 20.78 14.11
N TYR A 6 -11.30 20.63 12.94
CA TYR A 6 -9.86 20.60 12.76
C TYR A 6 -9.45 21.47 11.58
N SER A 7 -8.34 22.19 11.70
CA SER A 7 -7.69 22.78 10.54
C SER A 7 -6.93 21.71 9.75
N ILE A 8 -6.54 22.04 8.52
CA ILE A 8 -5.67 21.17 7.72
C ILE A 8 -4.33 20.90 8.42
N SER A 9 -3.80 21.90 9.13
CA SER A 9 -2.53 21.81 9.84
C SER A 9 -2.62 20.90 11.07
N ASP A 10 -3.76 20.90 11.76
CA ASP A 10 -4.01 19.99 12.90
C ASP A 10 -4.01 18.54 12.42
N LEU A 11 -4.74 18.25 11.34
CA LEU A 11 -4.81 16.90 10.77
C LEU A 11 -3.47 16.44 10.19
N ALA A 12 -2.75 17.33 9.52
CA ALA A 12 -1.43 17.03 8.97
C ALA A 12 -0.46 16.61 10.08
N ARG A 13 -0.42 17.37 11.19
CA ARG A 13 0.43 17.08 12.34
C ARG A 13 0.01 15.81 13.07
N GLU A 14 -1.29 15.65 13.35
CA GLU A 14 -1.78 14.50 14.12
C GLU A 14 -1.62 13.19 13.35
N LEU A 15 -1.83 13.20 12.04
CA LEU A 15 -1.80 12.00 11.21
C LEU A 15 -0.44 11.77 10.54
N ASP A 16 0.54 12.64 10.79
CA ASP A 16 1.88 12.60 10.21
C ASP A 16 1.85 12.52 8.67
N ILE A 17 1.08 13.43 8.07
CA ILE A 17 0.96 13.56 6.61
C ILE A 17 1.07 15.02 6.19
N THR A 18 1.43 15.25 4.94
CA THR A 18 1.49 16.61 4.41
C THR A 18 0.09 17.19 4.21
N THR A 19 -0.03 18.51 4.34
CA THR A 19 -1.25 19.24 3.94
C THR A 19 -1.58 19.01 2.45
N ARG A 20 -0.56 18.79 1.62
CA ARG A 20 -0.72 18.39 0.21
C ARG A 20 -1.45 17.06 0.07
N ALA A 21 -1.14 16.06 0.89
CA ALA A 21 -1.83 14.77 0.87
C ALA A 21 -3.31 14.91 1.27
N ILE A 22 -3.60 15.74 2.28
CA ILE A 22 -4.99 16.00 2.69
C ILE A 22 -5.78 16.67 1.56
N ARG A 23 -5.20 17.68 0.90
CA ARG A 23 -5.82 18.33 -0.27
C ARG A 23 -6.03 17.36 -1.41
N PHE A 24 -5.08 16.47 -1.66
CA PHE A 24 -5.26 15.41 -2.64
C PHE A 24 -6.49 14.55 -2.31
N TYR A 25 -6.67 14.10 -1.06
CA TYR A 25 -7.88 13.32 -0.71
C TYR A 25 -9.19 14.13 -0.80
N GLU A 26 -9.15 15.43 -0.51
CA GLU A 26 -10.26 16.36 -0.76
C GLU A 26 -10.59 16.45 -2.25
N GLU A 27 -9.60 16.64 -3.12
CA GLU A 27 -9.77 16.69 -4.59
C GLU A 27 -10.31 15.38 -5.16
N GLN A 28 -9.97 14.26 -4.53
CA GLN A 28 -10.52 12.94 -4.87
C GLN A 28 -11.95 12.74 -4.32
N GLY A 29 -12.53 13.70 -3.60
CA GLY A 29 -13.88 13.64 -3.06
C GLY A 29 -14.04 12.72 -1.85
N LEU A 30 -12.94 12.38 -1.16
CA LEU A 30 -12.96 11.52 0.02
C LEU A 30 -13.21 12.28 1.32
N LEU A 31 -13.04 13.60 1.27
CA LEU A 31 -13.24 14.53 2.38
C LEU A 31 -14.17 15.64 1.90
N ALA A 32 -15.00 16.15 2.81
CA ALA A 32 -15.94 17.22 2.51
C ALA A 32 -15.83 18.33 3.58
N PRO A 33 -14.67 19.02 3.67
CA PRO A 33 -14.49 20.08 4.64
C PRO A 33 -15.45 21.25 4.37
N GLU A 34 -15.92 21.87 5.44
CA GLU A 34 -16.67 23.11 5.37
C GLU A 34 -15.71 24.29 5.14
N ARG A 35 -16.21 25.36 4.52
CA ARG A 35 -15.49 26.64 4.42
C ARG A 35 -15.97 27.61 5.48
N ARG A 36 -15.05 28.14 6.28
CA ARG A 36 -15.28 29.29 7.16
C ARG A 36 -14.44 30.45 6.66
N GLY A 37 -15.05 31.35 5.89
CA GLY A 37 -14.33 32.37 5.14
C GLY A 37 -13.41 31.74 4.09
N GLN A 38 -12.11 32.01 4.18
CA GLN A 38 -11.10 31.41 3.29
C GLN A 38 -10.52 30.08 3.82
N GLU A 39 -10.82 29.72 5.07
CA GLU A 39 -10.25 28.55 5.72
C GLU A 39 -11.11 27.31 5.52
N ARG A 40 -10.43 26.16 5.35
CA ARG A 40 -11.06 24.84 5.34
C ARG A 40 -11.11 24.29 6.76
N VAL A 41 -12.29 23.83 7.13
CA VAL A 41 -12.58 23.28 8.45
C VAL A 41 -13.05 21.84 8.27
N TYR A 42 -12.28 20.91 8.79
CA TYR A 42 -12.53 19.48 8.68
C TYR A 42 -13.32 18.99 9.90
N SER A 43 -14.26 18.10 9.67
CA SER A 43 -15.09 17.48 10.69
C SER A 43 -14.38 16.29 11.35
N ALA A 44 -14.97 15.80 12.45
CA ALA A 44 -14.57 14.51 13.01
C ALA A 44 -14.73 13.34 12.00
N ARG A 45 -15.70 13.42 11.09
CA ARG A 45 -15.89 12.42 10.03
C ARG A 45 -14.72 12.42 9.05
N ASP A 46 -14.28 13.59 8.59
CA ASP A 46 -13.12 13.72 7.69
C ASP A 46 -11.86 13.12 8.31
N LYS A 47 -11.66 13.37 9.61
CA LYS A 47 -10.55 12.78 10.37
C LYS A 47 -10.61 11.25 10.41
N VAL A 48 -11.79 10.67 10.60
CA VAL A 48 -11.98 9.21 10.55
C VAL A 48 -11.72 8.69 9.13
N SER A 49 -12.24 9.34 8.09
CA SER A 49 -11.98 9.00 6.70
C SER A 49 -10.48 9.00 6.39
N LEU A 50 -9.74 10.03 6.81
CA LEU A 50 -8.29 10.09 6.66
C LEU A 50 -7.60 8.90 7.37
N LYS A 51 -7.97 8.59 8.61
CA LYS A 51 -7.41 7.43 9.33
C LYS A 51 -7.65 6.12 8.59
N LEU A 52 -8.83 5.93 8.00
CA LEU A 52 -9.17 4.75 7.21
C LEU A 52 -8.36 4.67 5.91
N ILE A 53 -8.26 5.78 5.16
CA ILE A 53 -7.46 5.84 3.92
C ILE A 53 -6.00 5.49 4.22
N LEU A 54 -5.41 6.09 5.25
CA LEU A 54 -4.01 5.85 5.60
C LEU A 54 -3.76 4.40 6.01
N ARG A 55 -4.69 3.80 6.77
CA ARG A 55 -4.60 2.37 7.14
C ARG A 55 -4.73 1.46 5.93
N GLY A 56 -5.71 1.70 5.06
CA GLY A 56 -5.91 0.95 3.82
C GLY A 56 -4.67 1.03 2.92
N LYS A 57 -4.11 2.23 2.75
CA LYS A 57 -2.88 2.43 1.97
C LYS A 57 -1.69 1.66 2.52
N ARG A 58 -1.53 1.59 3.85
CA ARG A 58 -0.44 0.83 4.49
C ARG A 58 -0.51 -0.67 4.21
N ILE A 59 -1.71 -1.22 4.02
CA ILE A 59 -1.89 -2.65 3.71
C ILE A 59 -2.06 -2.93 2.21
N GLY A 60 -1.78 -1.93 1.37
CA GLY A 60 -1.75 -2.07 -0.09
C GLY A 60 -3.10 -1.86 -0.79
N PHE A 61 -4.10 -1.31 -0.11
CA PHE A 61 -5.36 -0.96 -0.78
C PHE A 61 -5.19 0.23 -1.72
N SER A 62 -5.83 0.12 -2.87
CA SER A 62 -6.02 1.21 -3.82
C SER A 62 -6.88 2.32 -3.21
N LEU A 63 -6.89 3.48 -3.88
CA LEU A 63 -7.69 4.61 -3.39
C LEU A 63 -9.19 4.34 -3.60
N ALA A 64 -9.54 3.61 -4.65
CA ALA A 64 -10.91 3.20 -4.95
C ALA A 64 -11.46 2.28 -3.85
N GLU A 65 -10.70 1.28 -3.41
CA GLU A 65 -11.11 0.41 -2.32
C GLU A 65 -11.28 1.16 -0.99
N CYS A 66 -10.38 2.13 -0.72
CA CYS A 66 -10.55 3.00 0.44
C CYS A 66 -11.84 3.82 0.35
N ARG A 67 -12.23 4.29 -0.84
CA ARG A 67 -13.50 5.02 -1.06
C ARG A 67 -14.69 4.14 -0.73
N GLU A 68 -14.74 2.93 -1.29
CA GLU A 68 -15.84 1.97 -1.03
C GLU A 68 -16.03 1.72 0.47
N LEU A 69 -14.94 1.54 1.22
CA LEU A 69 -14.97 1.33 2.66
C LEU A 69 -15.43 2.57 3.44
N ILE A 70 -15.14 3.78 2.95
CA ILE A 70 -15.61 5.05 3.54
C ILE A 70 -17.09 5.28 3.24
N GLU A 71 -17.56 4.94 2.05
CA GLU A 71 -18.97 5.08 1.66
C GLU A 71 -19.88 4.14 2.46
N LEU A 72 -19.38 2.95 2.80
CA LEU A 72 -20.09 2.00 3.66
C LEU A 72 -20.08 2.38 5.14
N TYR A 73 -19.31 3.41 5.54
CA TYR A 73 -19.24 3.84 6.94
C TYR A 73 -20.53 4.55 7.34
N ASP A 74 -21.25 3.91 8.25
CA ASP A 74 -22.44 4.42 8.91
C ASP A 74 -22.37 4.09 10.41
N PRO A 75 -21.96 5.05 11.24
CA PRO A 75 -21.83 4.83 12.68
C PRO A 75 -23.18 4.58 13.37
N THR A 76 -24.31 4.88 12.72
CA THR A 76 -25.65 4.67 13.29
C THR A 76 -26.16 3.24 13.12
N SER A 77 -25.66 2.51 12.13
CA SER A 77 -26.06 1.12 11.83
C SER A 77 -25.03 0.07 12.24
N GLY A 78 -24.06 0.44 13.08
CA GLY A 78 -23.06 -0.48 13.64
C GLY A 78 -22.00 -0.95 12.65
N ASN A 79 -21.93 -0.37 11.44
CA ASN A 79 -20.89 -0.64 10.44
C ASN A 79 -20.74 -2.10 9.97
N GLN A 80 -21.74 -2.98 10.15
CA GLN A 80 -21.59 -4.41 9.82
C GLN A 80 -21.21 -4.66 8.35
N LYS A 81 -21.85 -3.94 7.41
CA LYS A 81 -21.54 -4.04 5.97
C LYS A 81 -20.09 -3.62 5.67
N GLN A 82 -19.64 -2.54 6.30
CA GLN A 82 -18.28 -2.02 6.16
C GLN A 82 -17.25 -3.03 6.68
N LEU A 83 -17.49 -3.63 7.84
CA LEU A 83 -16.61 -4.65 8.43
C LEU A 83 -16.54 -5.91 7.57
N ASN A 84 -17.68 -6.40 7.06
CA ASN A 84 -17.70 -7.56 6.17
C ASN A 84 -16.96 -7.28 4.86
N SER A 85 -17.14 -6.10 4.26
CA SER A 85 -16.39 -5.69 3.07
C SER A 85 -14.88 -5.58 3.34
N MET A 86 -14.49 -5.02 4.49
CA MET A 86 -13.10 -4.95 4.91
C MET A 86 -12.49 -6.36 5.07
N LEU A 87 -13.19 -7.29 5.73
CA LEU A 87 -12.72 -8.66 5.90
C LEU A 87 -12.52 -9.38 4.56
N ALA A 88 -13.45 -9.21 3.62
CA ALA A 88 -13.33 -9.78 2.28
C ALA A 88 -12.09 -9.24 1.54
N LYS A 89 -11.89 -7.92 1.53
CA LYS A 89 -10.72 -7.30 0.90
C LYS A 89 -9.40 -7.70 1.58
N ILE A 90 -9.40 -7.87 2.89
CA ILE A 90 -8.21 -8.36 3.62
C ILE A 90 -7.89 -9.80 3.19
N ALA A 91 -8.89 -10.67 3.09
CA ALA A 91 -8.69 -12.05 2.66
C ALA A 91 -8.13 -12.12 1.23
N GLU A 92 -8.73 -11.39 0.29
CA GLU A 92 -8.25 -11.28 -1.09
C GLU A 92 -6.81 -10.77 -1.15
N ARG A 93 -6.48 -9.73 -0.38
CA ARG A 93 -5.12 -9.19 -0.36
C ARG A 93 -4.10 -10.17 0.21
N ARG A 94 -4.47 -10.95 1.21
CA ARG A 94 -3.61 -12.00 1.77
C ARG A 94 -3.33 -13.09 0.75
N GLU A 95 -4.36 -13.57 0.06
CA GLU A 95 -4.22 -14.58 -1.00
C GLU A 95 -3.30 -14.08 -2.12
N GLN A 96 -3.48 -12.84 -2.57
CA GLN A 96 -2.60 -12.23 -3.58
C GLN A 96 -1.13 -12.17 -3.10
N LEU A 97 -0.89 -11.77 -1.85
CA LEU A 97 0.47 -11.68 -1.29
C LEU A 97 1.09 -13.07 -1.11
N GLU A 98 0.31 -14.07 -0.72
CA GLU A 98 0.75 -15.47 -0.61
C GLU A 98 1.15 -16.02 -1.99
N GLN A 99 0.35 -15.75 -3.04
CA GLN A 99 0.72 -16.13 -4.41
C GLN A 99 2.00 -15.42 -4.88
N GLN A 100 2.12 -14.11 -4.63
CA GLN A 100 3.33 -13.35 -4.97
C GLN A 100 4.57 -13.90 -4.26
N LEU A 101 4.44 -14.36 -3.02
CA LEU A 101 5.54 -14.98 -2.29
C LEU A 101 5.97 -16.30 -2.94
N LEU A 102 5.03 -17.14 -3.35
CA LEU A 102 5.32 -18.39 -4.06
C LEU A 102 6.02 -18.13 -5.40
N ASP A 103 5.54 -17.14 -6.16
CA ASP A 103 6.15 -16.76 -7.44
C ASP A 103 7.60 -16.26 -7.24
N ILE A 104 7.84 -15.45 -6.21
CA ILE A 104 9.19 -14.98 -5.85
C ILE A 104 10.10 -16.16 -5.48
N GLN A 105 9.60 -17.12 -4.69
CA GLN A 105 10.37 -18.31 -4.32
C GLN A 105 10.75 -19.15 -5.55
N GLN A 106 9.83 -19.33 -6.49
CA GLN A 106 10.10 -20.03 -7.74
C GLN A 106 11.16 -19.30 -8.58
N MET A 107 11.05 -17.97 -8.67
CA MET A 107 12.04 -17.15 -9.39
C MET A 107 13.43 -17.23 -8.75
N GLN A 108 13.52 -17.28 -7.42
CA GLN A 108 14.80 -17.48 -6.72
C GLN A 108 15.44 -18.81 -7.09
N LEU A 109 14.68 -19.91 -7.10
CA LEU A 109 15.20 -21.22 -7.48
C LEU A 109 15.71 -21.26 -8.94
N GLU A 110 15.02 -20.56 -9.84
CA GLU A 110 15.46 -20.42 -11.23
C GLU A 110 16.76 -19.63 -11.35
N LEU A 111 16.91 -18.56 -10.57
CA LEU A 111 18.14 -17.79 -10.49
C LEU A 111 19.30 -18.63 -9.96
N ASP A 112 19.10 -19.37 -8.87
CA ASP A 112 20.11 -20.26 -8.28
C ASP A 112 20.58 -21.30 -9.32
N THR A 113 19.62 -21.92 -10.02
CA THR A 113 19.92 -22.91 -11.07
C THR A 113 20.70 -22.28 -12.23
N ALA A 114 20.34 -21.06 -12.63
CA ALA A 114 21.05 -20.33 -13.68
C ALA A 114 22.47 -19.95 -13.25
N GLU A 115 22.66 -19.52 -12.01
CA GLU A 115 23.95 -19.20 -11.42
C GLU A 115 24.88 -20.43 -11.41
N GLU A 116 24.40 -21.57 -10.92
CA GLU A 116 25.17 -22.82 -10.90
C GLU A 116 25.67 -23.21 -12.30
N ARG A 117 24.80 -23.10 -13.32
CA ARG A 117 25.15 -23.40 -14.72
C ARG A 117 26.25 -22.46 -15.24
N CYS A 118 26.14 -21.17 -14.94
CA CYS A 118 27.15 -20.18 -15.31
C CYS A 118 28.50 -20.49 -14.66
N LEU A 119 28.52 -20.80 -13.36
CA LEU A 119 29.74 -21.16 -12.63
C LEU A 119 30.40 -22.42 -13.21
N GLN A 120 29.62 -23.47 -13.46
CA GLN A 120 30.13 -24.70 -14.08
C GLN A 120 30.71 -24.45 -15.48
N ALA A 121 30.03 -23.64 -16.30
CA ALA A 121 30.53 -23.29 -17.64
C ALA A 121 31.83 -22.47 -17.57
N LEU A 122 31.96 -21.55 -16.61
CA LEU A 122 33.18 -20.80 -16.36
C LEU A 122 34.34 -21.71 -15.96
N GLU A 123 34.13 -22.63 -15.02
CA GLU A 123 35.16 -23.59 -14.61
C GLU A 123 35.65 -24.45 -15.79
N GLN A 124 34.73 -24.96 -16.61
CA GLN A 124 35.09 -25.75 -17.79
C GLN A 124 35.89 -24.93 -18.80
N THR A 125 35.57 -23.65 -18.96
CA THR A 125 36.28 -22.74 -19.85
C THR A 125 37.70 -22.47 -19.36
N ILE A 126 37.87 -22.23 -18.06
CA ILE A 126 39.19 -22.04 -17.42
C ILE A 126 40.04 -23.31 -17.55
N LYS A 127 39.47 -24.50 -17.27
CA LYS A 127 40.16 -25.80 -17.42
C LYS A 127 40.62 -26.05 -18.87
N LYS A 128 39.82 -25.67 -19.87
CA LYS A 128 40.18 -25.79 -21.30
C LYS A 128 41.31 -24.83 -21.70
N GLN A 129 41.41 -23.66 -21.06
CA GLN A 129 42.48 -22.70 -21.33
C GLN A 129 43.82 -23.15 -20.71
N THR A 130 43.81 -23.70 -19.50
CA THR A 130 45.03 -24.19 -18.83
C THR A 130 45.62 -25.44 -19.47
N THR A 131 44.79 -26.28 -20.10
CA THR A 131 45.23 -27.49 -20.83
C THR A 131 45.71 -27.21 -22.26
N LYS A 132 45.40 -26.04 -22.83
CA LYS A 132 45.81 -25.64 -24.19
C LYS A 132 47.14 -24.88 -24.26
N SER A 133 47.83 -24.64 -23.14
CA SER A 133 49.22 -24.19 -23.11
C SER A 133 50.19 -25.34 -22.79
N PRO A 134 50.56 -26.17 -23.77
CA PRO A 134 51.88 -26.77 -23.80
C PRO A 134 52.70 -26.04 -24.86
N SER A 135 53.76 -25.35 -24.48
CA SER A 135 54.83 -24.96 -25.40
C SER A 135 56.10 -24.62 -24.62
N PRO A 136 57.30 -24.77 -25.20
CA PRO A 136 57.76 -25.64 -26.29
C PRO A 136 58.65 -26.79 -25.80
#